data_AF-A0A9P4QP88-F1
#
_entry.id   AF-A0A9P4QP88-F1
#
_cell.length_a   1.000
_cell.length_b   1.000
_cell.length_c   1.000
_cell.angle_alpha   90.00
_cell.angle_beta   90.00
_cell.angle_gamma   90.00
#
_symmetry.space_group_name_H-M   'P 1'
#
loop_
_entity.id
_entity.type
_entity.pdbx_description
1 polymer ?
#
loop_
_entity_poly.entity_id
_entity_poly.type
_entity_poly.pdbx_seq_one_letter_code
_entity_poly.pdbx_strand_id
1 'polypeptide(L)'
;YGETAYSEVRTFVVIQNKGTFSQCVPVHTYRSRGATKPGLVVQDHGMIYTAERGDDAPALEHGEAITKQPIRVNCTHVETLLPTSRINYSRAYAVEHNCKVLEIGTVAPEHIHLLQIYFEESMRFL
;
A
#
# COMPACT_ATOMS: atom_id res chain seq x y z
N TYR A 1 -34.65 -5.30 3.53
CA TYR A 1 -34.00 -5.82 4.75
C TYR A 1 -33.37 -7.15 4.42
N GLY A 2 -32.04 -7.26 4.48
CA GLY A 2 -31.32 -8.48 4.10
C GLY A 2 -30.04 -8.30 3.26
N GLU A 3 -29.53 -7.07 3.10
CA GLU A 3 -28.21 -6.90 2.48
C GLU A 3 -27.12 -7.22 3.51
N THR A 4 -26.36 -8.28 3.26
CA THR A 4 -25.12 -8.56 3.96
C THR A 4 -24.17 -7.40 3.67
N ALA A 5 -23.95 -6.53 4.67
CA ALA A 5 -22.90 -5.51 4.57
C ALA A 5 -21.57 -6.23 4.35
N TYR A 6 -21.03 -6.14 3.13
CA TYR A 6 -19.73 -6.69 2.80
C TYR A 6 -18.66 -5.85 3.53
N SER A 7 -18.24 -6.34 4.69
CA SER A 7 -17.15 -5.75 5.46
C SER A 7 -15.85 -6.46 5.11
N GLU A 8 -15.09 -5.92 4.16
CA GLU A 8 -13.73 -6.38 3.85
C GLU A 8 -12.73 -5.50 4.59
N VAL A 9 -11.76 -6.12 5.27
CA VAL A 9 -10.62 -5.41 5.84
C VAL A 9 -9.76 -4.87 4.71
N ARG A 10 -9.53 -3.56 4.69
CA ARG A 10 -8.70 -2.90 3.67
C ARG A 10 -7.42 -2.40 4.29
N THR A 11 -6.30 -2.70 3.64
CA THR A 11 -4.98 -2.24 4.06
C THR A 11 -4.65 -0.91 3.40
N PHE A 12 -4.10 0.03 4.17
CA PHE A 12 -3.76 1.36 3.72
C PHE A 12 -2.36 1.76 4.19
N VAL A 13 -1.69 2.60 3.40
CA VAL A 13 -0.51 3.36 3.81
C VAL A 13 -0.94 4.80 4.05
N VAL A 14 -0.61 5.34 5.21
CA VAL A 14 -0.83 6.76 5.53
C VAL A 14 0.20 7.59 4.76
N ILE A 15 -0.27 8.51 3.92
CA ILE A 15 0.58 9.48 3.21
C ILE A 15 0.69 10.75 4.03
N GLN A 16 -0.45 11.25 4.55
CA GLN A 16 -0.49 12.47 5.34
C GLN A 16 -1.54 12.36 6.44
N ASN A 17 -1.16 12.68 7.67
CA ASN A 17 -2.09 12.79 8.79
C ASN A 17 -2.79 14.17 8.76
N LYS A 18 -4.11 14.20 8.99
CA LYS A 18 -4.93 15.42 9.12
C LYS A 18 -5.61 15.41 10.50
N GLY A 19 -6.44 16.40 10.80
CA GLY A 19 -7.02 16.56 12.14
C GLY A 19 -7.81 15.34 12.65
N THR A 20 -8.79 14.87 11.87
CA THR A 20 -9.71 13.77 12.26
C THR A 20 -9.62 12.54 11.34
N PHE A 21 -8.88 12.67 10.24
CA PHE A 21 -8.70 11.63 9.24
C PHE A 21 -7.27 11.65 8.72
N SER A 22 -6.88 10.62 7.99
CA SER A 22 -5.61 10.57 7.26
C SER A 22 -5.87 10.47 5.77
N GLN A 23 -5.06 11.14 4.96
CA GLN A 23 -4.95 10.84 3.55
C GLN A 23 -4.08 9.58 3.40
N CYS A 24 -4.65 8.57 2.76
CA CYS A 24 -4.06 7.25 2.61
C CYS A 24 -4.13 6.79 1.15
N VAL A 25 -3.29 5.81 0.82
CA VAL A 25 -3.35 5.05 -0.44
C VAL A 25 -3.56 3.56 -0.12
N PRO A 26 -4.35 2.83 -0.91
CA PRO A 26 -4.66 1.45 -0.62
C PRO A 26 -3.49 0.53 -0.99
N VAL A 27 -3.45 -0.60 -0.29
CA VAL A 27 -2.60 -1.75 -0.64
C VAL A 27 -3.48 -2.86 -1.16
N HIS A 28 -3.11 -3.42 -2.32
CA HIS A 28 -3.82 -4.51 -2.97
C HIS A 28 -2.88 -5.67 -3.27
N THR A 29 -3.38 -6.89 -3.13
CA THR A 29 -2.68 -8.11 -3.58
C THR A 29 -3.20 -8.62 -4.92
N TYR A 30 -4.31 -8.06 -5.40
CA TYR A 30 -4.97 -8.43 -6.64
C TYR A 30 -5.23 -9.95 -6.76
N ARG A 31 -5.74 -10.55 -5.68
CA ARG A 31 -5.90 -12.01 -5.53
C ARG A 31 -4.57 -12.76 -5.56
N SER A 32 -3.58 -12.22 -4.85
CA SER A 32 -2.21 -12.74 -4.79
C SER A 32 -1.51 -12.82 -6.15
N ARG A 33 -1.80 -11.87 -7.04
CA ARG A 33 -1.20 -11.79 -8.38
C ARG A 33 -0.32 -10.55 -8.57
N GLY A 34 -0.23 -9.70 -7.54
CA GLY A 34 0.39 -8.40 -7.65
C GLY A 34 -0.21 -7.56 -8.80
N ALA A 35 0.55 -6.62 -9.36
CA ALA A 35 0.16 -5.73 -10.44
C ALA A 35 0.10 -6.38 -11.84
N THR A 36 -0.12 -7.70 -11.94
CA THR A 36 -0.31 -8.42 -13.22
C THR A 36 -1.77 -8.44 -13.71
N LYS A 37 -2.71 -7.90 -12.93
CA LYS A 37 -4.12 -7.85 -13.31
C LYS A 37 -4.30 -6.99 -14.58
N PRO A 38 -4.98 -7.49 -15.63
CA PRO A 38 -5.25 -6.70 -16.83
C PRO A 38 -5.99 -5.39 -16.51
N GLY A 39 -5.58 -4.32 -17.19
CA GLY A 39 -6.18 -2.98 -17.03
C GLY A 39 -5.61 -2.14 -15.88
N LEU A 40 -4.60 -2.61 -15.15
CA LEU A 40 -3.86 -1.77 -14.20
C LEU A 40 -2.91 -0.82 -14.93
N VAL A 41 -2.87 0.43 -14.47
CA VAL A 41 -1.78 1.37 -14.78
C VAL A 41 -0.62 1.02 -13.86
N VAL A 42 0.27 0.13 -14.29
CA VAL A 42 1.37 -0.40 -13.45
C VAL A 42 2.28 0.70 -12.92
N GLN A 43 2.41 1.81 -13.65
CA GLN A 43 3.20 2.97 -13.23
C GLN A 43 2.65 3.64 -11.96
N ASP A 44 1.37 3.50 -11.64
CA ASP A 44 0.79 4.01 -10.40
C ASP A 44 1.07 3.11 -9.19
N HIS A 45 1.75 1.98 -9.39
CA HIS A 45 1.93 0.95 -8.37
C HIS A 45 3.37 0.86 -7.89
N GLY A 46 3.53 0.51 -6.61
CA GLY A 46 4.82 0.15 -6.01
C GLY A 46 4.69 -1.10 -5.15
N MET A 47 5.80 -1.82 -4.98
CA MET A 47 5.86 -2.92 -4.02
C MET A 47 5.91 -2.37 -2.59
N ILE A 48 5.19 -3.03 -1.67
CA ILE A 48 5.34 -2.82 -0.23
C ILE A 48 5.45 -4.18 0.46
N TYR A 49 6.37 -4.28 1.42
CA TYR A 49 6.64 -5.55 2.09
C TYR A 49 7.04 -5.32 3.55
N THR A 50 6.70 -6.28 4.41
CA THR A 50 7.17 -6.32 5.81
C THR A 50 8.47 -7.09 5.90
N ALA A 51 9.51 -6.51 6.49
CA ALA A 51 10.78 -7.17 6.72
C ALA A 51 11.66 -6.43 7.73
N GLU A 52 12.65 -7.12 8.29
CA GLU A 52 13.65 -6.52 9.17
C GLU A 52 14.67 -5.70 8.36
N ARG A 53 15.47 -4.88 9.05
CA ARG A 53 16.52 -4.10 8.39
C ARG A 53 17.61 -5.05 7.88
N GLY A 54 17.85 -5.04 6.57
CA GLY A 54 18.87 -5.85 5.90
C GLY A 54 18.29 -7.01 5.10
N ASP A 55 17.00 -7.31 5.27
CA ASP A 55 16.29 -8.29 4.45
C ASP A 55 15.99 -7.75 3.05
N ASP A 56 16.15 -8.61 2.05
CA ASP A 56 15.83 -8.29 0.66
C ASP A 56 14.32 -8.18 0.43
N ALA A 57 13.92 -7.35 -0.52
CA ALA A 57 12.54 -7.29 -1.00
C ALA A 57 12.17 -8.59 -1.74
N PRO A 58 10.90 -9.04 -1.66
CA PRO A 58 10.43 -10.15 -2.49
C PRO A 58 10.65 -9.87 -3.99
N ALA A 59 10.79 -10.94 -4.77
CA ALA A 59 10.77 -10.82 -6.22
C ALA A 59 9.41 -10.29 -6.70
N LEU A 60 9.41 -9.54 -7.80
CA LEU A 60 8.19 -9.21 -8.52
C LEU A 60 7.57 -10.47 -9.14
N GLU A 61 6.25 -10.47 -9.24
CA GLU A 61 5.53 -11.55 -9.92
C GLU A 61 5.86 -11.55 -11.42
N HIS A 62 5.82 -12.73 -12.06
CA HIS A 62 6.11 -12.82 -13.48
C HIS A 62 5.18 -11.93 -14.31
N GLY A 63 5.76 -10.99 -15.06
CA GLY A 63 5.03 -10.01 -15.88
C GLY A 63 4.68 -8.70 -15.17
N GLU A 64 5.04 -8.52 -13.89
CA GLU A 64 5.00 -7.20 -13.26
C GLU A 64 6.12 -6.31 -13.80
N ALA A 65 5.75 -5.10 -14.22
CA ALA A 65 6.68 -4.07 -14.70
C ALA A 65 6.77 -2.88 -13.73
N ILE A 66 6.72 -3.13 -12.42
CA ILE A 66 6.88 -2.09 -11.39
C ILE A 66 8.34 -1.64 -11.38
N THR A 67 8.55 -0.34 -11.57
CA THR A 67 9.89 0.28 -11.61
C THR A 67 10.24 1.07 -10.35
N LYS A 68 9.25 1.33 -9.49
CA LYS A 68 9.41 2.06 -8.23
C LYS A 68 10.22 1.22 -7.23
N GLN A 69 11.06 1.89 -6.44
CA GLN A 69 11.77 1.25 -5.34
C GLN A 69 10.77 0.62 -4.34
N PRO A 70 10.97 -0.65 -3.93
CA PRO A 70 10.12 -1.30 -2.92
C PRO A 70 10.11 -0.56 -1.58
N ILE A 71 8.94 -0.44 -0.97
CA ILE A 71 8.75 0.21 0.33
C ILE A 71 8.74 -0.85 1.43
N ARG A 72 9.79 -0.83 2.26
CA ARG A 72 9.89 -1.68 3.45
C ARG A 72 9.06 -1.13 4.61
N VAL A 73 8.39 -2.02 5.34
CA VAL A 73 7.66 -1.76 6.58
C VAL A 73 8.32 -2.55 7.71
N ASN A 74 8.74 -1.86 8.78
CA ASN A 74 9.14 -2.48 10.04
C ASN A 74 7.87 -3.06 10.69
N CYS A 75 7.77 -4.39 10.80
CA CYS A 75 6.53 -5.04 11.26
C CYS A 75 6.37 -5.01 12.79
N THR A 76 5.13 -5.09 13.28
CA THR A 76 4.80 -5.22 14.72
C THR A 76 4.75 -6.68 15.20
N HIS A 77 5.14 -7.64 14.35
CA HIS A 77 5.06 -9.10 14.51
C HIS A 77 3.65 -9.73 14.53
N VAL A 78 2.58 -8.94 14.64
CA VAL A 78 1.20 -9.47 14.69
C VAL A 78 0.62 -9.66 13.29
N GLU A 79 0.68 -8.61 12.47
CA GLU A 79 0.15 -8.61 11.11
C GLU A 79 1.28 -8.37 10.10
N THR A 80 1.23 -9.07 8.97
CA THR A 80 2.24 -8.95 7.91
C THR A 80 1.60 -8.74 6.54
N LEU A 81 2.39 -8.19 5.61
CA LEU A 81 1.96 -8.03 4.23
C LEU A 81 2.25 -9.32 3.45
N LEU A 82 1.34 -9.69 2.56
CA LEU A 82 1.62 -10.74 1.58
C LEU A 82 2.75 -10.28 0.63
N PRO A 83 3.61 -11.18 0.12
CA PRO A 83 4.67 -10.83 -0.84
C PRO A 83 4.17 -10.13 -2.10
N THR A 84 2.91 -10.33 -2.45
CA THR A 84 2.20 -9.73 -3.60
C THR A 84 1.52 -8.40 -3.29
N SER A 85 1.74 -7.83 -2.10
CA SER A 85 1.15 -6.55 -1.70
C SER A 85 1.75 -5.40 -2.51
N ARG A 86 0.88 -4.60 -3.15
CA ARG A 86 1.25 -3.44 -3.97
C ARG A 86 0.48 -2.21 -3.50
N ILE A 87 1.18 -1.12 -3.27
CA ILE A 87 0.58 0.21 -3.07
C ILE A 87 0.02 0.68 -4.41
N ASN A 88 -1.17 1.27 -4.41
CA ASN A 88 -1.69 2.02 -5.56
C ASN A 88 -1.69 3.52 -5.22
N TYR A 89 -0.72 4.26 -5.75
CA TYR A 89 -0.52 5.68 -5.45
C TYR A 89 -1.59 6.59 -6.06
N SER A 90 -2.22 6.20 -7.18
CA SER A 90 -3.20 7.04 -7.88
C SER A 90 -4.60 7.04 -7.26
N ARG A 91 -4.79 6.34 -6.13
CA ARG A 91 -6.07 6.28 -5.41
C ARG A 91 -5.94 6.81 -3.99
N ALA A 92 -6.16 8.11 -3.81
CA ALA A 92 -6.23 8.72 -2.49
C ALA A 92 -7.56 8.39 -1.78
N TYR A 93 -7.49 8.05 -0.49
CA TYR A 93 -8.63 7.85 0.40
C TYR A 93 -8.50 8.74 1.63
N ALA A 94 -9.62 9.29 2.10
CA ALA A 94 -9.73 9.81 3.45
C ALA A 94 -10.15 8.67 4.38
N VAL A 95 -9.31 8.36 5.36
CA VAL A 95 -9.57 7.32 6.37
C VAL A 95 -9.75 8.01 7.72
N GLU A 96 -10.97 7.97 8.26
CA GLU A 96 -11.30 8.55 9.57
C GLU A 96 -10.55 7.82 10.70
N HIS A 97 -10.08 8.56 11.70
CA HIS A 97 -9.31 7.99 12.82
C HIS A 97 -10.17 7.18 13.81
N ASN A 98 -11.50 7.28 13.72
CA ASN A 98 -12.42 6.53 14.57
C ASN A 98 -12.73 5.11 14.06
N CYS A 99 -12.14 4.69 12.93
CA CYS A 99 -12.26 3.32 12.45
C CYS A 99 -11.43 2.35 13.29
N LYS A 100 -11.90 1.11 13.46
CA LYS A 100 -11.10 0.04 14.06
C LYS A 100 -10.01 -0.37 13.08
N VAL A 101 -8.77 -0.46 13.55
CA VAL A 101 -7.60 -0.81 12.71
C VAL A 101 -6.85 -2.00 13.29
N LEU A 102 -6.18 -2.73 12.41
CA LEU A 102 -5.14 -3.69 12.75
C LEU A 102 -3.80 -3.10 12.28
N GLU A 103 -2.84 -3.00 13.19
CA GLU A 103 -1.53 -2.40 12.90
C GLU A 103 -0.57 -3.42 12.30
N ILE A 104 -0.07 -3.15 11.09
CA ILE A 104 0.98 -3.92 10.43
C ILE A 104 2.37 -3.43 10.84
N GLY A 105 2.54 -2.11 10.93
CA GLY A 105 3.79 -1.47 11.37
C GLY A 105 4.07 -0.15 10.69
N THR A 106 5.34 0.26 10.74
CA THR A 106 5.79 1.59 10.30
C THR A 106 6.72 1.49 9.11
N VAL A 107 6.49 2.32 8.09
CA VAL A 107 7.36 2.43 6.91
C VAL A 107 8.77 2.79 7.35
N ALA A 108 9.77 2.10 6.78
CA ALA A 108 11.17 2.35 7.07
C ALA A 108 11.51 3.84 6.85
N PRO A 109 12.19 4.52 7.80
CA PRO A 109 12.45 5.97 7.71
C PRO A 109 13.08 6.41 6.39
N GLU A 110 14.01 5.61 5.86
CA GLU A 110 14.68 5.82 4.59
C GLU A 110 13.73 5.78 3.38
N HIS A 111 12.54 5.20 3.50
CA HIS A 111 11.55 5.10 2.41
C HIS A 111 10.37 6.06 2.55
N ILE A 112 10.22 6.77 3.68
CA ILE A 112 9.06 7.66 3.91
C ILE A 112 8.96 8.74 2.82
N HIS A 113 10.09 9.33 2.42
CA HIS A 113 10.11 10.37 1.38
C HIS A 113 9.61 9.86 0.02
N LEU A 114 9.84 8.58 -0.29
CA LEU A 114 9.41 7.96 -1.54
C LEU A 114 7.87 7.90 -1.64
N LEU A 115 7.18 7.73 -0.51
CA LEU A 115 5.72 7.70 -0.50
C LEU A 115 5.13 9.02 -1.03
N GLN A 116 5.68 10.15 -0.60
CA GLN A 116 5.26 11.47 -1.05
C GLN A 116 5.58 11.68 -2.53
N ILE A 117 6.82 11.35 -2.96
CA ILE A 117 7.24 11.45 -4.37
C ILE A 117 6.31 10.65 -5.27
N TYR A 118 6.13 9.37 -4.98
CA TYR A 118 5.31 8.48 -5.81
C TYR A 118 3.83 8.85 -5.79
N PHE A 119 3.33 9.33 -4.65
CA PHE A 119 1.97 9.87 -4.56
C PHE A 119 1.81 11.10 -5.47
N GLU A 120 2.67 12.11 -5.32
CA GLU A 120 2.63 13.32 -6.16
C GLU A 120 2.76 13.00 -7.66
N GLU A 121 3.70 12.13 -8.04
CA GLU A 121 3.88 11.69 -9.43
C GLU A 121 2.59 11.12 -10.01
N SER A 122 1.88 10.28 -9.25
CA SER A 122 0.64 9.65 -9.69
C SER A 122 -0.55 10.62 -9.77
N MET A 123 -0.48 11.75 -9.05
CA MET A 123 -1.55 12.75 -8.98
C MET A 123 -1.35 13.93 -9.95
N ARG A 124 -0.18 14.05 -10.60
CA ARG A 124 0.20 15.17 -11.48
C ARG A 124 -0.41 15.14 -12.88
N PHE A 125 -1.20 14.13 -13.25
CA PHE A 125 -1.82 14.00 -14.57
C PHE A 125 -3.28 14.51 -14.66
N LEU A 126 -3.64 15.51 -13.85
CA LEU A 126 -4.86 16.32 -14.02
C LEU A 126 -4.54 17.70 -14.58
#